data_AF-A0A913Y3K5-F1
#
_entry.id   AF-A0A913Y3K5-F1
#
_cell.length_a   1.000
_cell.length_b   1.000
_cell.length_c   1.000
_cell.angle_alpha   90.00
_cell.angle_beta   90.00
_cell.angle_gamma   90.00
#
_symmetry.space_group_name_H-M   'P 1'
#
loop_
_entity.id
_entity.type
_entity.pdbx_description
1 polymer ?
#
loop_
_entity_poly.entity_id
_entity_poly.type
_entity_poly.pdbx_seq_one_letter_code
_entity_poly.pdbx_strand_id
1 'polypeptide(L)'
;MMASSAQSDSLKPKSLINDFRLLLTGIALELRTIDVETILFLLKDHFNPHERLEEQVRPKEQNCGIRLLTCLHDHFFLSENNLDLLIKGLNTAKRQELAERVKKYTVKSVDYIQVPAETSSAMSYLVHFIVNIGGKSPFTNDNIQQIRRCIGKGLAIELIDVFFWSVDWLQSGCVDVTYALHTNEDKILQLQKDALNKKDWLTRLGVQILRVNEQSPIMITSKDKQVCMKQPCTLRPRQAVRSVLGNTCPDTILHSSEMVDIILAIEVPWSVNVHHCKAVADQCDEAINNFESNKRISLITYGHHSARKPSCTGLKFEHIALGGEDFHEGSLPITDTVTKRGQCGSQTLGNSGIADALRCAYGLANSVRPQATKVCILTCFLSDKSSNLEHYKCYHGIDPVKICHLLAESCASLYIVGIVTNEKDEHILRKENHFLSGITHITGGRYFEINDINRLRPVIEYILKETASIEKVMGTVNDIVIGEINAQYGDVNNVHLAEHLNDELHKRNVKVEKIKIHQGTPLKPISKLSERVAWANDLDDAIEGLKNMRITHNEPAEVQATQEIQVSHDDPDMEVSSRMVIRQLHRSAYSMNKSIQKVN
;
A
#
# COMPACT_ATOMS: atom_id res chain seq x y z
N MET A 1 -38.16 -49.89 -6.41
CA MET A 1 -38.19 -49.33 -5.04
C MET A 1 -37.43 -50.29 -4.13
N MET A 2 -36.15 -50.01 -3.90
CA MET A 2 -35.32 -50.74 -2.95
C MET A 2 -34.54 -49.69 -2.15
N ALA A 3 -34.84 -49.58 -0.87
CA ALA A 3 -34.05 -48.81 0.08
C ALA A 3 -32.99 -49.76 0.67
N SER A 4 -31.72 -49.47 0.41
CA SER A 4 -30.60 -50.26 0.91
C SER A 4 -30.21 -49.83 2.32
N SER A 5 -30.20 -50.83 3.20
CA SER A 5 -29.32 -51.04 4.36
C SER A 5 -28.21 -50.01 4.59
N ALA A 6 -28.31 -49.27 5.70
CA ALA A 6 -27.17 -48.71 6.40
C ALA A 6 -26.72 -49.69 7.49
N GLN A 7 -25.68 -50.47 7.21
CA GLN A 7 -24.77 -51.04 8.21
C GLN A 7 -23.57 -50.10 8.24
N SER A 8 -23.40 -49.30 9.30
CA SER A 8 -22.65 -49.65 10.50
C SER A 8 -21.18 -49.99 10.23
N ASP A 9 -20.37 -48.97 9.97
CA ASP A 9 -18.95 -49.03 10.31
C ASP A 9 -18.71 -48.20 11.57
N SER A 10 -18.00 -48.85 12.48
CA SER A 10 -17.86 -48.58 13.91
C SER A 10 -17.28 -47.21 14.24
N LEU A 11 -18.07 -46.36 14.89
CA LEU A 11 -17.59 -45.26 15.73
C LEU A 11 -16.85 -45.86 16.94
N LYS A 12 -15.52 -45.93 16.87
CA LYS A 12 -14.71 -46.08 18.07
C LYS A 12 -15.03 -44.91 19.01
N PRO A 13 -15.20 -45.14 20.32
CA PRO A 13 -15.43 -44.06 21.27
C PRO A 13 -14.25 -43.09 21.18
N LYS A 14 -14.51 -41.82 20.82
CA LYS A 14 -13.51 -40.76 20.89
C LYS A 14 -13.01 -40.71 22.33
N SER A 15 -11.73 -41.03 22.53
CA SER A 15 -11.01 -40.76 23.76
C SER A 15 -11.31 -39.32 24.19
N LEU A 16 -11.87 -39.12 25.38
CA LEU A 16 -12.11 -37.79 25.97
C LEU A 16 -10.80 -37.04 26.26
N ILE A 17 -9.65 -37.70 26.11
CA ILE A 17 -8.34 -37.17 26.42
C ILE A 17 -7.54 -37.06 25.11
N ASN A 18 -7.04 -35.85 24.82
CA ASN A 18 -6.20 -35.58 23.66
C ASN A 18 -4.88 -36.41 23.76
N ASP A 19 -4.64 -37.29 22.78
CA ASP A 19 -3.51 -38.23 22.75
C ASP A 19 -2.15 -37.51 22.71
N PHE A 20 -2.07 -36.32 22.11
CA PHE A 20 -0.89 -35.49 22.12
C PHE A 20 -0.58 -34.94 23.52
N ARG A 21 -1.60 -34.49 24.26
CA ARG A 21 -1.44 -34.06 25.65
C ARG A 21 -0.97 -35.20 26.55
N LEU A 22 -1.43 -36.43 26.30
CA LEU A 22 -0.94 -37.63 27.00
C LEU A 22 0.53 -37.91 26.69
N LEU A 23 0.92 -37.81 25.40
CA LEU A 23 2.31 -37.96 24.99
C LEU A 23 3.21 -36.91 25.67
N LEU A 24 2.84 -35.62 25.57
CA LEU A 24 3.62 -34.53 26.14
C LEU A 24 3.73 -34.65 27.66
N THR A 25 2.63 -34.97 28.34
CA THR A 25 2.63 -35.15 29.79
C THR A 25 3.52 -36.33 30.21
N GLY A 26 3.47 -37.45 29.47
CA GLY A 26 4.35 -38.60 29.70
C GLY A 26 5.83 -38.24 29.55
N ILE A 27 6.19 -37.52 28.48
CA ILE A 27 7.56 -37.04 28.27
C ILE A 27 7.98 -36.08 29.38
N ALA A 28 7.12 -35.10 29.70
CA ALA A 28 7.38 -34.09 30.72
C ALA A 28 7.67 -34.68 32.11
N LEU A 29 6.94 -35.72 32.50
CA LEU A 29 7.14 -36.42 33.78
C LEU A 29 8.46 -37.21 33.82
N GLU A 30 8.98 -37.61 32.66
CA GLU A 30 10.22 -38.38 32.55
C GLU A 30 11.47 -37.50 32.39
N LEU A 31 11.32 -36.18 32.18
CA LEU A 31 12.43 -35.23 32.07
C LEU A 31 13.06 -34.94 33.45
N ARG A 32 14.38 -35.03 33.53
CA ARG A 32 15.16 -34.66 34.73
C ARG A 32 15.56 -33.19 34.65
N THR A 33 15.93 -32.60 35.79
CA THR A 33 16.45 -31.22 35.88
C THR A 33 17.54 -30.95 34.85
N ILE A 34 18.53 -31.84 34.70
CA ILE A 34 19.63 -31.65 33.74
C ILE A 34 19.18 -31.72 32.28
N ASP A 35 18.13 -32.49 32.00
CA ASP A 35 17.55 -32.58 30.66
C ASP A 35 16.85 -31.25 30.32
N VAL A 36 16.10 -30.69 31.28
CA VAL A 36 15.44 -29.38 31.16
C VAL A 36 16.45 -28.25 31.01
N GLU A 37 17.54 -28.23 31.79
CA GLU A 37 18.63 -27.25 31.66
C GLU A 37 19.25 -27.29 30.26
N THR A 38 19.51 -28.50 29.75
CA THR A 38 20.11 -28.69 28.42
C THR A 38 19.17 -28.20 27.31
N ILE A 39 17.87 -28.48 27.44
CA ILE A 39 16.87 -28.05 26.46
C ILE A 39 16.71 -26.53 26.52
N LEU A 40 16.60 -25.93 27.71
CA LEU A 40 16.53 -24.46 27.86
C LEU A 40 17.77 -23.76 27.29
N PHE A 41 18.95 -24.34 27.48
CA PHE A 41 20.18 -23.80 26.92
C PHE A 41 20.15 -23.77 25.38
N LEU A 42 19.73 -24.85 24.73
CA LEU A 42 19.55 -24.90 23.27
C LEU A 42 18.55 -23.87 22.75
N LEU A 43 17.53 -23.60 23.56
CA LEU A 43 16.44 -22.71 23.21
C LEU A 43 16.80 -21.23 23.35
N LYS A 44 17.87 -20.91 24.06
CA LYS A 44 18.26 -19.53 24.39
C LYS A 44 18.42 -18.63 23.16
N ASP A 45 18.86 -19.20 22.05
CA ASP A 45 19.06 -18.48 20.78
C ASP A 45 17.76 -18.36 19.95
N HIS A 46 16.70 -19.10 20.31
CA HIS A 46 15.42 -19.11 19.61
C HIS A 46 14.34 -18.25 20.29
N PHE A 47 14.61 -17.70 21.48
CA PHE A 47 13.66 -16.88 22.23
C PHE A 47 14.06 -15.40 22.26
N ASN A 48 13.06 -14.52 22.26
CA ASN A 48 13.27 -13.08 22.33
C ASN A 48 13.86 -12.68 23.71
N PRO A 49 14.85 -11.78 23.78
CA PRO A 49 15.40 -11.28 25.05
C PRO A 49 14.36 -10.69 26.04
N HIS A 50 13.16 -10.34 25.58
CA HIS A 50 12.06 -9.86 26.44
C HIS A 50 11.23 -10.97 27.10
N GLU A 51 11.28 -12.22 26.62
CA GLU A 51 10.59 -13.38 27.20
C GLU A 51 11.62 -14.33 27.79
N ARG A 52 12.03 -14.06 29.03
CA ARG A 52 13.02 -14.90 29.71
C ARG A 52 12.39 -16.23 30.09
N LEU A 53 12.53 -17.26 29.24
CA LEU A 53 12.13 -18.64 29.57
C LEU A 53 12.73 -19.13 30.87
N GLU A 54 13.96 -18.68 31.19
CA GLU A 54 14.65 -18.97 32.44
C GLU A 54 13.90 -18.43 33.68
N GLU A 55 13.06 -17.39 33.54
CA GLU A 55 12.21 -16.87 34.61
C GLU A 55 10.90 -17.66 34.76
N GLN A 56 10.37 -18.21 33.66
CA GLN A 56 9.11 -18.99 33.63
C GLN A 56 9.30 -20.48 33.90
N VAL A 57 10.47 -21.04 33.61
CA VAL A 57 10.81 -22.46 33.82
C VAL A 57 12.05 -22.54 34.71
N ARG A 58 11.86 -22.83 36.00
CA ARG A 58 12.97 -23.05 36.92
C ARG A 58 13.34 -24.54 36.96
N PRO A 59 14.54 -24.94 36.48
CA PRO A 59 14.87 -26.36 36.32
C PRO A 59 14.91 -27.17 37.62
N LYS A 60 15.13 -26.48 38.75
CA LYS A 60 15.22 -27.06 40.10
C LYS A 60 13.87 -27.21 40.81
N GLU A 61 12.79 -26.70 40.23
CA GLU A 61 11.44 -26.83 40.81
C GLU A 61 10.80 -28.17 40.41
N GLN A 62 9.90 -28.68 41.26
CA GLN A 62 9.14 -29.91 40.93
C GLN A 62 8.34 -29.71 39.65
N ASN A 63 8.22 -30.78 38.84
CA ASN A 63 7.52 -30.77 37.56
C ASN A 63 8.10 -29.78 36.53
N CYS A 64 9.42 -29.51 36.57
CA CYS A 64 10.09 -28.62 35.63
C CYS A 64 9.91 -29.05 34.16
N GLY A 65 9.83 -30.35 33.87
CA GLY A 65 9.51 -30.86 32.53
C GLY A 65 8.10 -30.51 32.06
N ILE A 66 7.10 -30.52 32.96
CA ILE A 66 5.71 -30.12 32.61
C ILE A 66 5.70 -28.64 32.28
N ARG A 67 6.31 -27.81 33.13
CA ARG A 67 6.39 -26.36 32.90
C ARG A 67 7.13 -26.01 31.62
N LEU A 68 8.21 -26.72 31.30
CA LEU A 68 8.91 -26.55 30.04
C LEU A 68 7.99 -26.83 28.85
N LEU A 69 7.35 -28.00 28.79
CA LEU A 69 6.54 -28.35 27.64
C LEU A 69 5.24 -27.54 27.54
N THR A 70 4.65 -27.15 28.68
CA THR A 70 3.52 -26.21 28.73
C THR A 70 3.94 -24.83 28.22
N CYS A 71 5.08 -24.30 28.68
CA CYS A 71 5.61 -23.02 28.20
C CYS A 71 5.88 -23.06 26.69
N LEU A 72 6.52 -24.12 26.17
CA LEU A 72 6.74 -24.29 24.73
C LEU A 72 5.43 -24.41 23.94
N HIS A 73 4.42 -25.06 24.51
CA HIS A 73 3.12 -25.21 23.88
C HIS A 73 2.34 -23.88 23.87
N ASP A 74 2.32 -23.16 24.99
CA ASP A 74 1.60 -21.89 25.14
C ASP A 74 2.20 -20.77 24.29
N HIS A 75 3.52 -20.83 24.05
CA HIS A 75 4.23 -19.94 23.12
C HIS A 75 4.33 -20.51 21.70
N PHE A 76 3.56 -21.55 21.35
CA PHE A 76 3.44 -22.14 20.01
C PHE A 76 4.73 -22.75 19.40
N PHE A 77 5.80 -22.89 20.18
CA PHE A 77 7.02 -23.59 19.78
C PHE A 77 6.86 -25.11 19.73
N LEU A 78 5.79 -25.65 20.34
CA LEU A 78 5.50 -27.07 20.39
C LEU A 78 4.03 -27.35 20.03
N SER A 79 3.81 -28.09 18.95
CA SER A 79 2.48 -28.56 18.53
C SER A 79 2.57 -29.95 17.90
N GLU A 80 1.43 -30.57 17.62
CA GLU A 80 1.37 -31.89 16.95
C GLU A 80 2.11 -31.92 15.61
N ASN A 81 2.18 -30.77 14.93
CA ASN A 81 2.83 -30.63 13.63
C ASN A 81 4.26 -30.03 13.71
N ASN A 82 4.68 -29.59 14.91
CA ASN A 82 5.96 -28.92 15.19
C ASN A 82 6.73 -29.66 16.30
N LEU A 83 7.23 -30.87 16.01
CA LEU A 83 7.90 -31.72 17.00
C LEU A 83 9.44 -31.71 16.92
N ASP A 84 10.03 -31.15 15.86
CA ASP A 84 11.48 -31.23 15.62
C ASP A 84 12.31 -30.53 16.69
N LEU A 85 11.80 -29.42 17.23
CA LEU A 85 12.44 -28.71 18.32
C LEU A 85 12.56 -29.59 19.57
N LEU A 86 11.46 -30.27 19.93
CA LEU A 86 11.43 -31.22 21.03
C LEU A 86 12.36 -32.41 20.76
N ILE A 87 12.36 -32.96 19.54
CA ILE A 87 13.24 -34.06 19.15
C ILE A 87 14.72 -33.63 19.25
N LYS A 88 15.10 -32.45 18.76
CA LYS A 88 16.46 -31.90 18.85
C LYS A 88 16.85 -31.70 20.31
N GLY A 89 15.98 -31.10 21.11
CA GLY A 89 16.17 -30.91 22.55
C GLY A 89 16.42 -32.23 23.28
N LEU A 90 15.57 -33.23 23.07
CA LEU A 90 15.69 -34.56 23.68
C LEU A 90 16.98 -35.28 23.26
N ASN A 91 17.36 -35.22 21.98
CA ASN A 91 18.60 -35.84 21.52
C ASN A 91 19.84 -35.17 22.14
N THR A 92 19.85 -33.85 22.27
CA THR A 92 20.96 -33.12 22.89
C THR A 92 21.03 -33.37 24.40
N ALA A 93 19.88 -33.52 25.06
CA ALA A 93 19.79 -34.01 26.44
C ALA A 93 20.12 -35.50 26.59
N LYS A 94 20.53 -36.19 25.51
CA LYS A 94 20.85 -37.62 25.47
C LYS A 94 19.67 -38.53 25.87
N ARG A 95 18.44 -38.08 25.63
CA ARG A 95 17.18 -38.82 25.84
C ARG A 95 16.65 -39.39 24.53
N GLN A 96 17.46 -40.23 23.87
CA GLN A 96 17.14 -40.81 22.56
C GLN A 96 15.85 -41.64 22.59
N GLU A 97 15.60 -42.34 23.69
CA GLU A 97 14.40 -43.15 23.88
C GLU A 97 13.11 -42.31 23.87
N LEU A 98 13.15 -41.10 24.46
CA LEU A 98 12.03 -40.16 24.41
C LEU A 98 11.87 -39.56 23.02
N ALA A 99 12.99 -39.21 22.37
CA ALA A 99 12.96 -38.70 21.00
C ALA A 99 12.37 -39.73 20.01
N GLU A 100 12.67 -41.01 20.17
CA GLU A 100 12.07 -42.09 19.37
C GLU A 100 10.57 -42.24 19.63
N ARG A 101 10.10 -42.05 20.87
CA ARG A 101 8.67 -42.07 21.19
C ARG A 101 7.93 -40.92 20.50
N VAL A 102 8.51 -39.71 20.50
CA VAL A 102 7.97 -38.56 19.76
C VAL A 102 7.93 -38.87 18.26
N LYS A 103 8.99 -39.45 17.69
CA LYS A 103 9.02 -39.85 16.27
C LYS A 103 8.00 -40.92 15.90
N LYS A 104 7.67 -41.83 16.83
CA LYS A 104 6.66 -42.89 16.63
C LYS A 104 5.23 -42.38 16.77
N TYR A 105 5.02 -41.19 17.35
CA TYR A 105 3.70 -40.59 17.42
C TYR A 105 3.20 -40.27 16.02
N THR A 106 2.09 -40.88 15.62
CA THR A 106 1.50 -40.74 14.28
C THR A 106 0.18 -39.98 14.40
N VAL A 107 0.13 -38.77 13.83
CA VAL A 107 -1.09 -37.96 13.78
C VAL A 107 -2.05 -38.57 12.77
N LYS A 108 -3.22 -39.05 13.22
CA LYS A 108 -4.24 -39.68 12.35
C LYS A 108 -5.32 -38.71 11.85
N SER A 109 -5.36 -37.48 12.37
CA SER A 109 -6.30 -36.44 11.96
C SER A 109 -5.68 -35.05 12.06
N VAL A 110 -6.01 -34.16 11.12
CA VAL A 110 -5.66 -32.74 11.19
C VAL A 110 -6.68 -32.05 12.08
N ASP A 111 -6.44 -32.00 13.40
CA ASP A 111 -7.24 -31.16 14.29
C ASP A 111 -6.66 -29.73 14.28
N TYR A 112 -7.51 -28.77 13.91
CA TYR A 112 -7.14 -27.39 13.62
C TYR A 112 -6.95 -26.61 14.93
N ILE A 113 -5.74 -26.13 15.19
CA ILE A 113 -5.48 -25.17 16.26
C ILE A 113 -5.52 -23.77 15.60
N GLN A 114 -6.59 -23.01 15.87
CA GLN A 114 -6.60 -21.57 15.59
C GLN A 114 -5.79 -20.87 16.70
N VAL A 115 -4.69 -20.24 16.31
CA VAL A 115 -3.86 -19.43 17.21
C VAL A 115 -4.36 -17.97 17.16
N PRO A 116 -4.58 -17.30 18.32
CA PRO A 116 -4.95 -15.89 18.34
C PRO A 116 -3.89 -15.00 17.65
N ALA A 117 -4.33 -14.00 16.90
CA ALA A 117 -3.49 -13.10 16.10
C ALA A 117 -2.52 -12.19 16.91
N GLU A 118 -2.50 -12.30 18.23
CA GLU A 118 -1.83 -11.34 19.13
C GLU A 118 -0.40 -11.76 19.57
N THR A 119 0.08 -12.96 19.23
CA THR A 119 1.47 -13.36 19.48
C THR A 119 2.35 -13.16 18.24
N SER A 120 2.42 -11.93 17.75
CA SER A 120 3.39 -11.53 16.71
C SER A 120 4.70 -11.11 17.39
N SER A 121 5.64 -12.06 17.48
CA SER A 121 7.00 -11.76 17.94
C SER A 121 7.79 -11.02 16.85
N ALA A 122 8.69 -10.13 17.27
CA ALA A 122 9.45 -9.22 16.41
C ALA A 122 10.48 -9.88 15.45
N MET A 123 10.48 -11.21 15.25
CA MET A 123 11.46 -11.89 14.39
C MET A 123 10.90 -13.03 13.51
N SER A 124 9.58 -13.26 13.49
CA SER A 124 8.98 -14.33 12.68
C SER A 124 8.22 -13.76 11.48
N TYR A 125 8.57 -14.21 10.27
CA TYR A 125 7.81 -13.90 9.05
C TYR A 125 6.71 -14.94 8.84
N LEU A 126 5.45 -14.51 8.80
CA LEU A 126 4.32 -15.36 8.44
C LEU A 126 4.25 -15.50 6.93
N VAL A 127 4.39 -16.72 6.42
CA VAL A 127 4.40 -16.99 4.98
C VAL A 127 3.26 -17.91 4.62
N HIS A 128 2.36 -17.39 3.79
CA HIS A 128 1.20 -18.07 3.24
C HIS A 128 1.57 -18.71 1.91
N PHE A 129 1.32 -20.01 1.79
CA PHE A 129 1.48 -20.78 0.57
C PHE A 129 0.11 -21.29 0.13
N ILE A 130 -0.46 -20.68 -0.92
CA ILE A 130 -1.71 -21.17 -1.51
C ILE A 130 -1.36 -22.26 -2.51
N VAL A 131 -1.69 -23.50 -2.15
CA VAL A 131 -1.36 -24.72 -2.89
C VAL A 131 -2.60 -25.31 -3.53
N ASN A 132 -2.50 -25.67 -4.81
CA ASN A 132 -3.56 -26.40 -5.50
C ASN A 132 -3.40 -27.91 -5.29
N ILE A 133 -4.42 -28.53 -4.69
CA ILE A 133 -4.43 -29.95 -4.33
C ILE A 133 -5.20 -30.82 -5.34
N GLY A 134 -5.68 -30.24 -6.44
CA GLY A 134 -6.20 -30.99 -7.60
C GLY A 134 -7.45 -31.84 -7.33
N GLY A 135 -8.22 -31.55 -6.27
CA GLY A 135 -9.57 -32.07 -6.02
C GLY A 135 -9.72 -33.59 -5.82
N LYS A 136 -8.64 -34.39 -5.82
CA LYS A 136 -8.72 -35.88 -5.80
C LYS A 136 -8.13 -36.54 -4.55
N SER A 137 -7.38 -35.82 -3.71
CA SER A 137 -6.83 -36.36 -2.46
C SER A 137 -7.05 -35.39 -1.30
N PRO A 138 -7.37 -35.89 -0.08
CA PRO A 138 -7.42 -35.04 1.10
C PRO A 138 -6.04 -34.44 1.36
N PHE A 139 -6.00 -33.18 1.79
CA PHE A 139 -4.76 -32.55 2.27
C PHE A 139 -4.41 -33.17 3.63
N THR A 140 -3.23 -33.79 3.72
CA THR A 140 -2.79 -34.57 4.87
C THR A 140 -1.60 -33.91 5.58
N ASN A 141 -1.27 -34.38 6.78
CA ASN A 141 -0.05 -33.94 7.48
C ASN A 141 1.22 -34.21 6.66
N ASP A 142 1.24 -35.28 5.84
CA ASP A 142 2.37 -35.56 4.95
C ASP A 142 2.58 -34.42 3.93
N ASN A 143 1.51 -33.79 3.46
CA ASN A 143 1.59 -32.64 2.56
C ASN A 143 2.18 -31.41 3.28
N ILE A 144 1.75 -31.15 4.52
CA ILE A 144 2.32 -30.09 5.37
C ILE A 144 3.82 -30.32 5.56
N GLN A 145 4.21 -31.52 6.00
CA GLN A 145 5.62 -31.83 6.22
C GLN A 145 6.44 -31.84 4.92
N GLN A 146 5.85 -32.19 3.79
CA GLN A 146 6.50 -32.10 2.48
C GLN A 146 6.79 -30.64 2.10
N ILE A 147 5.80 -29.75 2.22
CA ILE A 147 5.98 -28.32 1.92
C ILE A 147 7.06 -27.74 2.85
N ARG A 148 6.97 -28.01 4.15
CA ARG A 148 7.94 -27.60 5.16
C ARG A 148 9.38 -28.03 4.82
N ARG A 149 9.58 -29.29 4.43
CA ARG A 149 10.91 -29.80 4.00
C ARG A 149 11.42 -29.11 2.74
N CYS A 150 10.54 -28.83 1.80
CA CYS A 150 10.90 -28.13 0.57
C CYS A 150 11.27 -26.67 0.83
N ILE A 151 10.61 -25.98 1.76
CA ILE A 151 11.00 -24.63 2.22
C ILE A 151 12.40 -24.67 2.81
N GLY A 152 12.66 -25.56 3.78
CA GLY A 152 13.97 -25.72 4.41
C GLY A 152 15.09 -25.97 3.39
N LYS A 153 14.85 -26.87 2.43
CA LYS A 153 15.81 -27.17 1.36
C LYS A 153 15.98 -26.01 0.37
N GLY A 154 14.89 -25.35 -0.03
CA GLY A 154 14.90 -24.28 -1.03
C GLY A 154 15.63 -23.03 -0.53
N LEU A 155 15.43 -22.67 0.73
CA LEU A 155 16.06 -21.51 1.36
C LEU A 155 17.38 -21.84 2.07
N ALA A 156 17.76 -23.12 2.15
CA ALA A 156 18.89 -23.59 2.93
C ALA A 156 18.82 -23.10 4.39
N ILE A 157 17.69 -23.37 5.04
CA ILE A 157 17.41 -23.10 6.46
C ILE A 157 17.07 -24.41 7.17
N GLU A 158 17.29 -24.48 8.49
CA GLU A 158 16.96 -25.69 9.26
C GLU A 158 15.44 -25.84 9.41
N LEU A 159 14.93 -27.07 9.49
CA LEU A 159 13.49 -27.32 9.66
C LEU A 159 12.94 -26.79 10.98
N ILE A 160 13.82 -26.64 11.97
CA ILE A 160 13.51 -26.01 13.25
C ILE A 160 13.12 -24.54 13.10
N ASP A 161 13.51 -23.88 12.01
CA ASP A 161 13.21 -22.47 11.75
C ASP A 161 11.94 -22.28 10.91
N VAL A 162 11.31 -23.37 10.46
CA VAL A 162 10.10 -23.38 9.64
C VAL A 162 8.97 -23.98 10.47
N PHE A 163 8.09 -23.16 11.04
CA PHE A 163 7.01 -23.62 11.91
C PHE A 163 5.69 -23.65 11.17
N PHE A 164 4.98 -24.77 11.21
CA PHE A 164 3.60 -24.79 10.71
C PHE A 164 2.71 -23.96 11.62
N TRP A 165 1.92 -23.06 11.04
CA TRP A 165 1.06 -22.14 11.75
C TRP A 165 -0.42 -22.52 11.61
N SER A 166 -0.95 -22.52 10.39
CA SER A 166 -2.35 -22.80 10.12
C SER A 166 -2.57 -23.37 8.72
N VAL A 167 -3.77 -23.89 8.50
CA VAL A 167 -4.22 -24.29 7.18
C VAL A 167 -5.68 -23.89 6.98
N ASP A 168 -5.97 -23.17 5.89
CA ASP A 168 -7.29 -22.64 5.57
C ASP A 168 -7.75 -23.13 4.20
N TRP A 169 -8.99 -23.61 4.12
CA TRP A 169 -9.56 -24.16 2.89
C TRP A 169 -10.19 -23.06 2.03
N LEU A 170 -9.74 -22.93 0.80
CA LEU A 170 -10.25 -21.95 -0.14
C LEU A 170 -11.28 -22.56 -1.10
N GLN A 171 -12.25 -21.75 -1.51
CA GLN A 171 -13.27 -22.13 -2.50
C GLN A 171 -12.64 -22.26 -3.89
N SER A 172 -12.01 -23.39 -4.19
CA SER A 172 -11.52 -23.78 -5.54
C SER A 172 -10.67 -25.06 -5.57
N GLY A 173 -10.60 -25.84 -4.48
CA GLY A 173 -9.66 -26.97 -4.39
C GLY A 173 -8.22 -26.51 -4.16
N CYS A 174 -8.06 -25.30 -3.61
CA CYS A 174 -6.80 -24.77 -3.11
C CYS A 174 -6.83 -24.70 -1.58
N VAL A 175 -5.66 -24.79 -0.98
CA VAL A 175 -5.45 -24.74 0.46
C VAL A 175 -4.40 -23.68 0.75
N ASP A 176 -4.71 -22.74 1.63
CA ASP A 176 -3.72 -21.79 2.16
C ASP A 176 -3.02 -22.44 3.35
N VAL A 177 -1.70 -22.62 3.24
CA VAL A 177 -0.86 -23.21 4.28
C VAL A 177 0.07 -22.14 4.80
N THR A 178 -0.07 -21.78 6.07
CA THR A 178 0.74 -20.72 6.69
C THR A 178 1.88 -21.31 7.50
N TYR A 179 3.10 -20.78 7.31
CA TYR A 179 4.28 -21.09 8.10
C TYR A 179 4.86 -19.84 8.74
N ALA A 180 5.32 -19.93 9.99
CA ALA A 180 6.16 -18.91 10.60
C ALA A 180 7.64 -19.27 10.36
N LEU A 181 8.37 -18.39 9.68
CA LEU A 181 9.80 -18.53 9.38
C LEU A 181 10.63 -17.68 10.33
N HIS A 182 11.47 -18.33 11.13
CA HIS A 182 12.43 -17.68 12.04
C HIS A 182 13.78 -17.60 11.34
N THR A 183 13.90 -16.68 10.38
CA THR A 183 15.10 -16.52 9.55
C THR A 183 15.40 -15.04 9.33
N ASN A 184 16.62 -14.74 8.85
CA ASN A 184 16.98 -13.39 8.45
C ASN A 184 16.25 -12.92 7.18
N GLU A 185 16.16 -11.60 7.02
CA GLU A 185 15.47 -10.94 5.90
C GLU A 185 15.99 -11.38 4.53
N ASP A 186 17.29 -11.66 4.40
CA ASP A 186 17.89 -12.13 3.14
C ASP A 186 17.24 -13.39 2.59
N LYS A 187 16.83 -14.31 3.48
CA LYS A 187 16.19 -15.58 3.10
C LYS A 187 14.75 -15.38 2.68
N ILE A 188 14.07 -14.41 3.26
CA ILE A 188 12.72 -14.00 2.85
C ILE A 188 12.77 -13.31 1.49
N LEU A 189 13.73 -12.41 1.28
CA LEU A 189 13.97 -11.79 -0.02
C LEU A 189 14.33 -12.84 -1.08
N GLN A 190 15.11 -13.86 -0.71
CA GLN A 190 15.39 -15.00 -1.59
C GLN A 190 14.12 -15.78 -1.92
N LEU A 191 13.25 -16.06 -0.95
CA LEU A 191 11.97 -16.74 -1.15
C LEU A 191 11.06 -15.95 -2.12
N GLN A 192 10.96 -14.64 -1.92
CA GLN A 192 10.20 -13.75 -2.79
C GLN A 192 10.78 -13.71 -4.21
N LYS A 193 12.12 -13.64 -4.35
CA LYS A 193 12.80 -13.77 -5.65
C LYS A 193 12.55 -15.12 -6.30
N ASP A 194 12.56 -16.21 -5.53
CA ASP A 194 12.30 -17.54 -6.05
C ASP A 194 10.85 -17.69 -6.55
N ALA A 195 9.90 -17.07 -5.86
CA ALA A 195 8.50 -17.00 -6.28
C ALA A 195 8.32 -16.15 -7.54
N LEU A 196 8.90 -14.95 -7.59
CA LEU A 196 8.88 -14.07 -8.77
C LEU A 196 9.49 -14.76 -10.00
N ASN A 197 10.58 -15.50 -9.80
CA ASN A 197 11.25 -16.25 -10.86
C ASN A 197 10.64 -17.64 -11.12
N LYS A 198 9.51 -17.98 -10.48
CA LYS A 198 8.78 -19.24 -10.66
C LYS A 198 9.67 -20.48 -10.54
N LYS A 199 10.55 -20.49 -9.54
CA LYS A 199 11.51 -21.60 -9.35
C LYS A 199 10.81 -22.95 -9.25
N ASP A 200 11.43 -23.95 -9.85
CA ASP A 200 10.88 -25.31 -9.99
C ASP A 200 10.46 -25.97 -8.67
N TRP A 201 11.06 -25.58 -7.54
CA TRP A 201 10.72 -26.18 -6.25
C TRP A 201 9.38 -25.68 -5.72
N LEU A 202 8.96 -24.44 -6.05
CA LEU A 202 7.65 -23.89 -5.69
C LEU A 202 6.56 -24.42 -6.63
N THR A 203 6.83 -24.47 -7.94
CA THR A 203 5.88 -24.97 -8.93
C THR A 203 5.61 -26.46 -8.77
N ARG A 204 6.61 -27.28 -8.42
CA ARG A 204 6.44 -28.72 -8.12
C ARG A 204 5.60 -28.99 -6.88
N LEU A 205 5.57 -28.07 -5.92
CA LEU A 205 4.70 -28.15 -4.76
C LEU A 205 3.25 -27.76 -5.09
N GLY A 206 2.97 -27.30 -6.31
CA GLY A 206 1.65 -26.80 -6.68
C GLY A 206 1.31 -25.45 -6.04
N VAL A 207 2.32 -24.70 -5.56
CA VAL A 207 2.13 -23.36 -5.02
C VAL A 207 1.69 -22.44 -6.16
N GLN A 208 0.51 -21.87 -6.01
CA GLN A 208 -0.06 -20.91 -6.95
C GLN A 208 0.21 -19.49 -6.52
N ILE A 209 0.19 -19.22 -5.21
CA ILE A 209 0.36 -17.89 -4.63
C ILE A 209 1.25 -18.01 -3.39
N LEU A 210 2.18 -17.07 -3.26
CA LEU A 210 2.99 -16.87 -2.06
C LEU A 210 2.69 -15.48 -1.47
N ARG A 211 2.40 -15.38 -0.17
CA ARG A 211 2.30 -14.09 0.53
C ARG A 211 3.17 -14.10 1.77
N VAL A 212 3.92 -13.03 2.00
CA VAL A 212 4.76 -12.85 3.20
C VAL A 212 4.16 -11.73 4.04
N ASN A 213 3.83 -12.01 5.29
CA ASN A 213 3.09 -11.16 6.22
C ASN A 213 1.84 -10.58 5.55
N GLU A 214 1.60 -9.28 5.74
CA GLU A 214 0.51 -8.53 5.11
C GLU A 214 0.90 -7.91 3.76
N GLN A 215 1.99 -8.37 3.13
CA GLN A 215 2.41 -7.86 1.83
C GLN A 215 1.53 -8.38 0.68
N SER A 216 1.68 -7.78 -0.49
CA SER A 216 0.99 -8.23 -1.70
C SER A 216 1.36 -9.68 -2.08
N PRO A 217 0.39 -10.49 -2.52
CA PRO A 217 0.64 -11.86 -2.96
C PRO A 217 1.45 -11.91 -4.27
N ILE A 218 2.35 -12.90 -4.38
CA ILE A 218 3.16 -13.21 -5.57
C ILE A 218 2.56 -14.44 -6.25
N MET A 219 2.20 -14.32 -7.53
CA MET A 219 1.58 -15.39 -8.32
C MET A 219 2.64 -16.27 -9.02
N ILE A 220 2.66 -17.57 -8.72
CA ILE A 220 3.70 -18.50 -9.20
C ILE A 220 3.24 -19.28 -10.44
N THR A 221 1.96 -19.69 -10.53
CA THR A 221 1.43 -20.40 -11.69
C THR A 221 0.30 -19.63 -12.36
N SER A 222 0.46 -19.32 -13.65
CA SER A 222 -0.66 -18.92 -14.50
C SER A 222 -1.55 -20.15 -14.74
N LYS A 223 -2.85 -20.03 -14.49
CA LYS A 223 -3.81 -21.01 -15.02
C LYS A 223 -3.73 -20.91 -16.54
N ASP A 224 -3.17 -21.93 -17.18
CA ASP A 224 -3.81 -22.63 -18.29
C ASP A 224 -3.01 -23.85 -18.74
N LYS A 225 -3.51 -25.04 -18.35
CA LYS A 225 -3.36 -26.25 -19.16
C LYS A 225 -4.71 -26.98 -19.29
N GLN A 226 -5.34 -26.70 -20.42
CA GLN A 226 -5.99 -27.66 -21.33
C GLN A 226 -7.16 -28.51 -20.81
N VAL A 227 -8.37 -28.10 -21.22
CA VAL A 227 -9.20 -28.95 -22.09
C VAL A 227 -9.60 -28.14 -23.32
N CYS A 228 -8.80 -28.20 -24.38
CA CYS A 228 -9.27 -28.27 -25.76
C CYS A 228 -8.06 -28.40 -26.71
N MET A 229 -7.74 -29.63 -27.08
CA MET A 229 -7.04 -29.88 -28.34
C MET A 229 -8.00 -29.57 -29.49
N LYS A 230 -7.63 -28.63 -30.38
CA LYS A 230 -7.63 -28.81 -31.85
C LYS A 230 -7.20 -27.52 -32.57
N GLN A 231 -5.99 -27.60 -33.12
CA GLN A 231 -5.46 -27.00 -34.36
C GLN A 231 -5.41 -25.47 -34.58
N PRO A 232 -4.42 -25.01 -35.39
CA PRO A 232 -4.10 -23.60 -35.57
C PRO A 232 -4.98 -22.97 -36.65
N CYS A 233 -5.70 -21.91 -36.31
CA CYS A 233 -6.41 -21.09 -37.29
C CYS A 233 -5.88 -19.65 -37.27
N THR A 234 -5.16 -19.35 -38.34
CA THR A 234 -5.09 -18.08 -39.07
C THR A 234 -6.02 -16.94 -38.59
N LEU A 235 -5.38 -15.81 -38.27
CA LEU A 235 -5.83 -14.42 -38.49
C LEU A 235 -7.30 -14.22 -38.89
N ARG A 236 -8.16 -13.81 -37.95
CA ARG A 236 -9.25 -12.83 -38.15
C ARG A 236 -9.59 -12.09 -36.84
N PRO A 237 -10.13 -10.85 -36.92
CA PRO A 237 -10.14 -9.87 -35.84
C PRO A 237 -11.44 -9.85 -35.03
N ARG A 238 -11.35 -9.30 -33.80
CA ARG A 238 -12.41 -8.88 -32.87
C ARG A 238 -13.28 -9.99 -32.27
N GLN A 239 -12.77 -10.59 -31.20
CA GLN A 239 -13.59 -10.93 -30.02
C GLN A 239 -12.93 -10.29 -28.81
N ALA A 240 -13.70 -9.49 -28.06
CA ALA A 240 -13.24 -8.72 -26.92
C ALA A 240 -12.70 -9.65 -25.83
N VAL A 241 -11.37 -9.63 -25.66
CA VAL A 241 -10.71 -10.22 -24.50
C VAL A 241 -11.21 -9.44 -23.29
N ARG A 242 -11.97 -10.09 -22.41
CA ARG A 242 -12.40 -9.49 -21.14
C ARG A 242 -11.13 -9.16 -20.34
N SER A 243 -10.95 -7.87 -20.04
CA SER A 243 -9.86 -7.38 -19.20
C SER A 243 -9.87 -8.06 -17.83
N VAL A 244 -8.69 -8.35 -17.27
CA VAL A 244 -8.51 -8.89 -15.90
C VAL A 244 -9.08 -7.92 -14.85
N LEU A 245 -9.15 -6.63 -15.19
CA LEU A 245 -9.83 -5.58 -14.45
C LEU A 245 -11.37 -5.61 -14.63
N GLY A 246 -11.96 -6.76 -14.96
CA GLY A 246 -13.39 -7.00 -14.83
C GLY A 246 -14.32 -6.32 -15.84
N ASN A 247 -13.85 -5.49 -16.78
CA ASN A 247 -14.66 -5.05 -17.92
C ASN A 247 -13.80 -4.44 -19.04
N THR A 248 -13.97 -4.92 -20.27
CA THR A 248 -13.93 -4.04 -21.44
C THR A 248 -15.20 -3.19 -21.38
N CYS A 249 -15.25 -2.20 -20.49
CA CYS A 249 -16.30 -1.20 -20.58
C CYS A 249 -15.85 -0.27 -21.72
N PRO A 250 -16.62 -0.13 -22.81
CA PRO A 250 -16.40 0.95 -23.78
C PRO A 250 -16.49 2.34 -23.11
N ASP A 251 -17.02 2.37 -21.88
CA ASP A 251 -17.30 3.55 -21.07
C ASP A 251 -16.29 3.78 -19.94
N THR A 252 -15.01 3.41 -20.09
CA THR A 252 -13.97 4.20 -19.38
C THR A 252 -14.12 5.60 -19.93
N ILE A 253 -14.79 6.48 -19.17
CA ILE A 253 -15.03 7.86 -19.55
C ILE A 253 -13.66 8.51 -19.68
N LEU A 254 -13.11 8.50 -20.90
CA LEU A 254 -11.95 9.29 -21.24
C LEU A 254 -12.39 10.73 -21.01
N HIS A 255 -11.67 11.45 -20.16
CA HIS A 255 -11.98 12.85 -20.01
C HIS A 255 -11.60 13.54 -21.32
N SER A 256 -12.38 14.55 -21.70
CA SER A 256 -12.06 15.40 -22.83
C SER A 256 -10.92 16.32 -22.44
N SER A 257 -9.92 16.44 -23.31
CA SER A 257 -8.90 17.47 -23.20
C SER A 257 -9.44 18.88 -23.45
N GLU A 258 -10.64 19.00 -24.00
CA GLU A 258 -11.27 20.29 -24.34
C GLU A 258 -12.03 20.89 -23.16
N MET A 259 -12.46 20.04 -22.21
CA MET A 259 -13.25 20.43 -21.04
C MET A 259 -12.44 20.20 -19.76
N VAL A 260 -12.21 21.25 -18.98
CA VAL A 260 -11.45 21.19 -17.74
C VAL A 260 -12.28 21.71 -16.58
N ASP A 261 -12.40 20.94 -15.51
CA ASP A 261 -12.99 21.39 -14.25
C ASP A 261 -11.84 21.63 -13.26
N ILE A 262 -11.65 22.90 -12.89
CA ILE A 262 -10.57 23.40 -12.04
C ILE A 262 -11.12 23.62 -10.62
N ILE A 263 -10.56 22.92 -9.64
CA ILE A 263 -10.80 23.15 -8.22
C ILE A 263 -9.59 23.88 -7.68
N LEU A 264 -9.74 25.15 -7.38
CA LEU A 264 -8.67 25.99 -6.85
C LEU A 264 -8.81 26.14 -5.34
N ALA A 265 -7.83 25.69 -4.58
CA ALA A 265 -7.75 25.88 -3.14
C ALA A 265 -6.63 26.87 -2.79
N ILE A 266 -6.98 28.03 -2.25
CA ILE A 266 -6.02 29.08 -1.86
C ILE A 266 -5.93 29.16 -0.35
N GLU A 267 -4.72 29.02 0.19
CA GLU A 267 -4.49 29.31 1.60
C GLU A 267 -4.49 30.83 1.84
N VAL A 268 -5.26 31.29 2.82
CA VAL A 268 -5.35 32.69 3.24
C VAL A 268 -5.25 32.81 4.77
N PRO A 269 -4.14 32.36 5.38
CA PRO A 269 -4.03 32.25 6.82
C PRO A 269 -3.72 33.62 7.44
N TRP A 270 -4.15 33.84 8.68
CA TRP A 270 -3.85 35.06 9.45
C TRP A 270 -2.35 35.27 9.74
N SER A 271 -1.55 34.21 9.67
CA SER A 271 -0.10 34.28 9.88
C SER A 271 0.67 34.91 8.72
N VAL A 272 0.04 35.12 7.57
CA VAL A 272 0.65 35.68 6.36
C VAL A 272 0.14 37.10 6.14
N ASN A 273 0.95 37.97 5.53
CA ASN A 273 0.51 39.31 5.19
C ASN A 273 -0.65 39.28 4.17
N VAL A 274 -1.72 40.02 4.43
CA VAL A 274 -2.89 40.16 3.53
C VAL A 274 -2.45 40.50 2.09
N HIS A 275 -1.40 41.31 1.92
CA HIS A 275 -0.87 41.66 0.60
C HIS A 275 -0.28 40.45 -0.14
N HIS A 276 0.36 39.51 0.56
CA HIS A 276 0.84 38.26 -0.05
C HIS A 276 -0.33 37.34 -0.43
N CYS A 277 -1.34 37.20 0.44
CA CYS A 277 -2.55 36.44 0.12
C CYS A 277 -3.27 37.02 -1.10
N LYS A 278 -3.36 38.35 -1.20
CA LYS A 278 -3.92 39.04 -2.36
C LYS A 278 -3.07 38.78 -3.61
N ALA A 279 -1.75 38.92 -3.52
CA ALA A 279 -0.86 38.67 -4.65
C ALA A 279 -0.98 37.23 -5.18
N VAL A 280 -1.11 36.23 -4.29
CA VAL A 280 -1.38 34.85 -4.67
C VAL A 280 -2.72 34.74 -5.42
N ALA A 281 -3.78 35.37 -4.92
CA ALA A 281 -5.06 35.41 -5.60
C ALA A 281 -4.97 36.08 -6.98
N ASP A 282 -4.25 37.20 -7.10
CA ASP A 282 -4.03 37.92 -8.37
C ASP A 282 -3.33 37.03 -9.41
N GLN A 283 -2.28 36.31 -9.01
CA GLN A 283 -1.54 35.41 -9.89
C GLN A 283 -2.39 34.20 -10.33
N CYS A 284 -3.20 33.64 -9.41
CA CYS A 284 -4.15 32.58 -9.74
C CYS A 284 -5.24 33.07 -10.71
N ASP A 285 -5.80 34.27 -10.45
CA ASP A 285 -6.85 34.88 -11.25
C ASP A 285 -6.35 35.10 -12.68
N GLU A 286 -5.16 35.68 -12.83
CA GLU A 286 -4.55 35.89 -14.13
C GLU A 286 -4.27 34.57 -14.87
N ALA A 287 -3.67 33.58 -14.21
CA ALA A 287 -3.35 32.30 -14.84
C ALA A 287 -4.59 31.54 -15.33
N ILE A 288 -5.62 31.47 -14.49
CA ILE A 288 -6.81 30.69 -14.79
C ILE A 288 -7.67 31.42 -15.83
N ASN A 289 -7.85 32.75 -15.70
CA ASN A 289 -8.66 33.49 -16.67
C ASN A 289 -8.03 33.51 -18.06
N ASN A 290 -6.70 33.50 -18.17
CA ASN A 290 -5.98 33.40 -19.45
C ASN A 290 -5.98 31.99 -20.08
N PHE A 291 -6.42 30.96 -19.37
CA PHE A 291 -6.49 29.61 -19.92
C PHE A 291 -7.67 29.45 -20.91
N GLU A 292 -7.39 29.26 -22.20
CA GLU A 292 -8.38 29.35 -23.29
C GLU A 292 -9.33 28.13 -23.45
N SER A 293 -9.18 27.07 -22.64
CA SER A 293 -10.04 25.87 -22.77
C SER A 293 -11.45 26.07 -22.16
N ASN A 294 -12.39 25.18 -22.48
CA ASN A 294 -13.74 25.16 -21.86
C ASN A 294 -13.61 24.78 -20.38
N LYS A 295 -13.40 25.79 -19.55
CA LYS A 295 -13.13 25.65 -18.13
C LYS A 295 -14.37 25.93 -17.28
N ARG A 296 -14.51 25.17 -16.21
CA ARG A 296 -15.30 25.55 -15.05
C ARG A 296 -14.41 25.64 -13.83
N ILE A 297 -14.68 26.59 -12.95
CA ILE A 297 -13.82 26.86 -11.80
C ILE A 297 -14.67 26.82 -10.52
N SER A 298 -14.13 26.23 -9.47
CA SER A 298 -14.62 26.38 -8.11
C SER A 298 -13.47 26.81 -7.20
N LEU A 299 -13.77 27.68 -6.23
CA LEU A 299 -12.80 28.32 -5.35
C LEU A 299 -13.04 27.95 -3.88
N ILE A 300 -12.03 27.32 -3.30
CA ILE A 300 -11.91 27.03 -1.87
C ILE A 300 -10.89 27.99 -1.27
N THR A 301 -11.25 28.70 -0.21
CA THR A 301 -10.31 29.50 0.59
C THR A 301 -10.14 28.84 1.95
N TYR A 302 -8.91 28.55 2.39
CA TYR A 302 -8.66 27.84 3.66
C TYR A 302 -7.53 28.48 4.48
N GLY A 303 -7.45 28.14 5.77
CA GLY A 303 -6.44 28.67 6.70
C GLY A 303 -6.07 27.68 7.80
N HIS A 304 -5.58 28.17 8.93
CA HIS A 304 -5.15 27.31 10.04
C HIS A 304 -6.27 27.04 11.05
N HIS A 305 -6.24 25.87 11.67
CA HIS A 305 -7.04 25.53 12.83
C HIS A 305 -6.63 26.31 14.09
N SER A 306 -7.60 26.51 14.99
CA SER A 306 -7.32 27.04 16.33
C SER A 306 -6.75 25.95 17.23
N ALA A 307 -5.69 26.26 17.98
CA ALA A 307 -5.08 25.35 18.93
C ALA A 307 -5.96 25.07 20.18
N ARG A 308 -7.07 25.79 20.37
CA ARG A 308 -7.94 25.59 21.54
C ARG A 308 -8.92 24.44 21.30
N LYS A 309 -8.91 23.45 22.21
CA LYS A 309 -9.99 22.46 22.35
C LYS A 309 -11.34 23.20 22.41
N PRO A 310 -12.39 22.68 21.75
CA PRO A 310 -13.70 23.32 21.79
C PRO A 310 -14.14 23.43 23.24
N SER A 311 -14.38 24.66 23.72
CA SER A 311 -15.06 24.86 24.98
C SER A 311 -16.45 24.24 24.85
N CYS A 312 -16.97 23.65 25.94
CA CYS A 312 -18.27 22.97 26.04
C CYS A 312 -19.51 23.86 25.76
N THR A 313 -19.36 24.94 24.99
CA THR A 313 -20.36 25.93 24.66
C THR A 313 -20.46 26.06 23.15
N GLY A 314 -20.99 25.03 22.48
CA GLY A 314 -21.75 25.14 21.22
C GLY A 314 -21.16 25.88 20.01
N LEU A 315 -19.90 26.30 20.03
CA LEU A 315 -19.22 26.91 18.89
C LEU A 315 -18.91 25.78 17.91
N LYS A 316 -19.82 25.63 16.93
CA LYS A 316 -19.61 24.84 15.72
C LYS A 316 -18.20 25.14 15.22
N PHE A 317 -17.44 24.08 14.92
CA PHE A 317 -16.21 24.23 14.17
C PHE A 317 -16.53 25.08 12.94
N GLU A 318 -16.02 26.31 12.89
CA GLU A 318 -16.10 27.09 11.65
C GLU A 318 -15.30 26.29 10.63
N HIS A 319 -15.96 25.81 9.58
CA HIS A 319 -15.28 25.18 8.46
C HIS A 319 -14.18 26.15 8.01
N ILE A 320 -12.93 25.73 8.18
CA ILE A 320 -11.77 26.60 7.95
C ILE A 320 -11.50 26.75 6.45
N ALA A 321 -12.03 25.81 5.66
CA ALA A 321 -12.31 25.98 4.25
C ALA A 321 -13.67 26.69 4.05
N LEU A 322 -13.63 27.97 3.67
CA LEU A 322 -14.79 28.73 3.26
C LEU A 322 -14.96 28.61 1.74
N GLY A 323 -16.12 28.12 1.32
CA GLY A 323 -16.55 28.08 -0.09
C GLY A 323 -16.42 26.71 -0.75
N GLY A 324 -17.57 26.09 -1.01
CA GLY A 324 -17.80 25.36 -2.25
C GLY A 324 -18.82 26.18 -3.03
N GLU A 325 -18.35 27.15 -3.82
CA GLU A 325 -19.21 27.69 -4.88
C GLU A 325 -19.48 26.57 -5.88
N ASP A 326 -20.71 26.48 -6.38
CA ASP A 326 -21.01 25.67 -7.56
C ASP A 326 -20.04 26.04 -8.68
N PHE A 327 -19.72 25.09 -9.56
CA PHE A 327 -18.80 25.35 -10.67
C PHE A 327 -19.28 26.52 -11.54
N HIS A 328 -18.46 27.57 -11.63
CA HIS A 328 -18.69 28.72 -12.48
C HIS A 328 -18.18 28.45 -13.90
N GLU A 329 -18.98 28.73 -14.92
CA GLU A 329 -18.55 28.64 -16.31
C GLU A 329 -17.72 29.86 -16.72
N GLY A 330 -16.56 29.65 -17.34
CA GLY A 330 -15.74 30.73 -17.89
C GLY A 330 -14.83 31.37 -16.85
N SER A 331 -15.00 32.66 -16.56
CA SER A 331 -14.17 33.41 -15.62
C SER A 331 -14.82 33.53 -14.24
N LEU A 332 -13.99 33.46 -13.21
CA LEU A 332 -14.36 33.72 -11.83
C LEU A 332 -13.44 34.85 -11.34
N PRO A 333 -13.95 35.95 -10.74
CA PRO A 333 -13.10 37.02 -10.24
C PRO A 333 -12.45 36.59 -8.91
N ILE A 334 -11.41 35.75 -8.99
CA ILE A 334 -10.79 35.08 -7.84
C ILE A 334 -10.25 36.11 -6.85
N THR A 335 -9.55 37.14 -7.33
CA THR A 335 -9.01 38.22 -6.49
C THR A 335 -10.10 38.91 -5.68
N ASP A 336 -11.20 39.30 -6.32
CA ASP A 336 -12.28 40.00 -5.66
C ASP A 336 -12.95 39.11 -4.62
N THR A 337 -13.18 37.84 -4.95
CA THR A 337 -13.79 36.87 -4.04
C THR A 337 -12.90 36.63 -2.83
N VAL A 338 -11.59 36.41 -3.02
CA VAL A 338 -10.62 36.24 -1.92
C VAL A 338 -10.54 37.50 -1.08
N THR A 339 -10.46 38.68 -1.69
CA THR A 339 -10.36 39.96 -0.98
C THR A 339 -11.63 40.25 -0.16
N LYS A 340 -12.81 39.91 -0.69
CA LYS A 340 -14.09 40.05 0.03
C LYS A 340 -14.22 39.06 1.19
N ARG A 341 -13.78 37.81 1.02
CA ARG A 341 -13.79 36.79 2.09
C ARG A 341 -12.78 37.10 3.20
N GLY A 342 -11.63 37.68 2.84
CA GLY A 342 -10.56 38.00 3.77
C GLY A 342 -9.79 36.75 4.24
N GLN A 343 -8.92 36.93 5.23
CA GLN A 343 -8.17 35.83 5.84
C GLN A 343 -9.10 34.94 6.66
N CYS A 344 -8.87 33.63 6.62
CA CYS A 344 -9.70 32.65 7.34
C CYS A 344 -8.89 31.74 8.26
N GLY A 345 -9.62 31.05 9.13
CA GLY A 345 -9.05 30.25 10.20
C GLY A 345 -8.64 31.06 11.43
N SER A 346 -7.79 30.45 12.25
CA SER A 346 -7.37 30.99 13.54
C SER A 346 -6.33 32.10 13.38
N GLN A 347 -6.54 33.19 14.11
CA GLN A 347 -5.55 34.26 14.32
C GLN A 347 -4.35 33.81 15.15
N THR A 348 -4.53 32.74 15.92
CA THR A 348 -3.47 32.09 16.68
C THR A 348 -2.91 30.90 15.91
N LEU A 349 -1.61 30.65 16.04
CA LEU A 349 -0.95 29.51 15.40
C LEU A 349 -1.65 28.18 15.74
N GLY A 350 -1.91 27.35 14.73
CA GLY A 350 -2.41 25.99 14.88
C GLY A 350 -2.17 25.14 13.63
N ASN A 351 -2.88 24.02 13.51
CA ASN A 351 -2.64 23.02 12.45
C ASN A 351 -3.13 23.50 11.09
N SER A 352 -2.52 23.01 10.01
CA SER A 352 -2.93 23.28 8.64
C SER A 352 -4.37 22.84 8.39
N GLY A 353 -5.15 23.68 7.72
CA GLY A 353 -6.47 23.32 7.21
C GLY A 353 -6.44 22.56 5.87
N ILE A 354 -5.28 22.07 5.41
CA ILE A 354 -5.15 21.39 4.11
C ILE A 354 -6.11 20.19 3.99
N ALA A 355 -6.30 19.43 5.07
CA ALA A 355 -7.18 18.26 5.07
C ALA A 355 -8.65 18.66 4.87
N ASP A 356 -9.08 19.79 5.46
CA ASP A 356 -10.41 20.35 5.23
C ASP A 356 -10.57 20.81 3.78
N ALA A 357 -9.54 21.48 3.23
CA ALA A 357 -9.55 21.93 1.83
C ALA A 357 -9.63 20.74 0.85
N LEU A 358 -8.86 19.68 1.09
CA LEU A 358 -8.90 18.45 0.30
C LEU A 358 -10.25 17.72 0.42
N ARG A 359 -10.87 17.73 1.61
CA ARG A 359 -12.22 17.21 1.82
C ARG A 359 -13.26 17.96 0.99
N CYS A 360 -13.19 19.29 0.96
CA CYS A 360 -14.02 20.13 0.10
C CYS A 360 -13.76 19.85 -1.38
N ALA A 361 -12.49 19.74 -1.78
CA ALA A 361 -12.11 19.42 -3.15
C ALA A 361 -12.65 18.06 -3.59
N TYR A 362 -12.58 17.03 -2.74
CA TYR A 362 -13.19 15.73 -3.01
C TYR A 362 -14.72 15.82 -3.19
N GLY A 363 -15.41 16.60 -2.34
CA GLY A 363 -16.83 16.86 -2.49
C GLY A 363 -17.18 17.45 -3.86
N LEU A 364 -16.40 18.44 -4.32
CA LEU A 364 -16.55 19.07 -5.64
C LEU A 364 -16.17 18.13 -6.78
N ALA A 365 -15.11 17.32 -6.63
CA ALA A 365 -14.66 16.36 -7.63
C ALA A 365 -15.67 15.23 -7.90
N ASN A 366 -16.71 15.10 -7.06
CA ASN A 366 -17.83 14.21 -7.31
C ASN A 366 -19.05 14.91 -7.96
N SER A 367 -19.12 16.25 -7.95
CA SER A 367 -20.19 17.05 -8.57
C SER A 367 -19.85 17.60 -9.96
N VAL A 368 -18.59 17.45 -10.40
CA VAL A 368 -18.07 17.79 -11.74
C VAL A 368 -18.66 16.98 -12.90
N ARG A 369 -18.43 17.48 -14.11
CA ARG A 369 -18.78 16.80 -15.36
C ARG A 369 -18.02 15.46 -15.45
N PRO A 370 -18.68 14.31 -15.65
CA PRO A 370 -18.01 13.01 -15.73
C PRO A 370 -16.91 12.95 -16.78
N GLN A 371 -17.09 13.68 -17.88
CA GLN A 371 -16.22 13.74 -19.04
C GLN A 371 -15.20 14.89 -19.01
N ALA A 372 -15.18 15.75 -17.98
CA ALA A 372 -14.19 16.82 -17.90
C ALA A 372 -12.91 16.35 -17.22
N THR A 373 -11.78 16.90 -17.64
CA THR A 373 -10.50 16.71 -16.97
C THR A 373 -10.55 17.46 -15.64
N LYS A 374 -10.37 16.74 -14.53
CA LYS A 374 -10.49 17.29 -13.17
C LYS A 374 -9.10 17.63 -12.64
N VAL A 375 -8.87 18.89 -12.32
CA VAL A 375 -7.60 19.38 -11.79
C VAL A 375 -7.85 20.10 -10.48
N CYS A 376 -7.20 19.62 -9.41
CA CYS A 376 -7.17 20.31 -8.14
C CYS A 376 -5.81 21.01 -7.99
N ILE A 377 -5.81 22.32 -7.84
CA ILE A 377 -4.61 23.13 -7.61
C ILE A 377 -4.74 23.73 -6.22
N LEU A 378 -3.81 23.42 -5.33
CA LEU A 378 -3.78 23.91 -3.97
C LEU A 378 -2.52 24.75 -3.74
N THR A 379 -2.66 25.96 -3.22
CA THR A 379 -1.54 26.79 -2.79
C THR A 379 -1.42 26.74 -1.27
N CYS A 380 -0.19 26.73 -0.75
CA CYS A 380 0.08 26.82 0.68
C CYS A 380 1.33 27.66 0.95
N PHE A 381 1.39 28.30 2.12
CA PHE A 381 2.54 29.05 2.58
C PHE A 381 3.42 28.20 3.49
N LEU A 382 4.68 28.04 3.13
CA LEU A 382 5.64 27.24 3.87
C LEU A 382 6.19 28.08 5.04
N SER A 383 6.18 27.54 6.27
CA SER A 383 6.62 28.24 7.48
C SER A 383 7.60 27.39 8.31
N ASP A 384 8.47 27.98 9.13
CA ASP A 384 9.51 27.26 9.90
C ASP A 384 8.95 26.17 10.84
N LYS A 385 7.67 26.29 11.24
CA LYS A 385 6.95 25.35 12.11
C LYS A 385 6.37 24.13 11.38
N SER A 386 6.36 24.15 10.04
CA SER A 386 5.94 23.01 9.22
C SER A 386 6.95 21.85 9.19
N SER A 387 8.14 22.07 9.76
CA SER A 387 9.13 21.01 10.01
C SER A 387 8.56 19.87 10.87
N ASN A 388 7.49 20.13 11.64
CA ASN A 388 6.69 19.11 12.30
C ASN A 388 5.46 18.73 11.46
N LEU A 389 5.48 17.53 10.87
CA LEU A 389 4.37 16.98 10.08
C LEU A 389 3.06 16.80 10.86
N GLU A 390 3.10 16.78 12.19
CA GLU A 390 1.90 16.83 13.04
C GLU A 390 1.04 18.08 12.77
N HIS A 391 1.65 19.13 12.21
CA HIS A 391 0.95 20.32 11.72
C HIS A 391 -0.17 19.99 10.73
N TYR A 392 -0.07 18.88 10.00
CA TYR A 392 -1.06 18.45 9.02
C TYR A 392 -2.23 17.65 9.60
N LYS A 393 -2.24 17.40 10.93
CA LYS A 393 -3.37 16.73 11.58
C LYS A 393 -4.59 17.64 11.63
N CYS A 394 -5.70 17.15 11.09
CA CYS A 394 -6.98 17.85 11.15
C CYS A 394 -7.69 17.61 12.48
N TYR A 395 -8.21 18.66 13.11
CA TYR A 395 -9.03 18.53 14.33
C TYR A 395 -10.39 17.86 14.07
N HIS A 396 -10.86 17.81 12.82
CA HIS A 396 -12.08 17.10 12.44
C HIS A 396 -11.85 15.60 12.21
N GLY A 397 -10.64 15.08 12.46
CA GLY A 397 -10.30 13.67 12.23
C GLY A 397 -10.19 13.30 10.75
N ILE A 398 -10.07 14.30 9.86
CA ILE A 398 -9.85 14.08 8.43
C ILE A 398 -8.37 13.81 8.21
N ASP A 399 -8.08 12.66 7.62
CA ASP A 399 -6.71 12.29 7.27
C ASP A 399 -6.36 12.75 5.84
N PRO A 400 -5.29 13.54 5.66
CA PRO A 400 -4.89 14.07 4.35
C PRO A 400 -4.42 12.99 3.37
N VAL A 401 -3.85 11.87 3.83
CA VAL A 401 -3.42 10.76 2.96
C VAL A 401 -4.65 10.01 2.46
N LYS A 402 -5.57 9.65 3.36
CA LYS A 402 -6.82 8.95 3.02
C LYS A 402 -7.70 9.77 2.07
N ILE A 403 -7.81 11.09 2.28
CA ILE A 403 -8.62 11.94 1.40
C ILE A 403 -7.97 12.10 0.02
N CYS A 404 -6.64 12.05 -0.11
CA CYS A 404 -5.98 12.04 -1.41
C CYS A 404 -6.24 10.75 -2.19
N HIS A 405 -6.32 9.59 -1.53
CA HIS A 405 -6.77 8.36 -2.18
C HIS A 405 -8.21 8.49 -2.69
N LEU A 406 -9.11 9.05 -1.89
CA LEU A 406 -10.49 9.32 -2.32
C LEU A 406 -10.55 10.31 -3.50
N LEU A 407 -9.72 11.35 -3.49
CA LEU A 407 -9.62 12.31 -4.59
C LEU A 407 -9.09 11.65 -5.88
N ALA A 408 -8.10 10.76 -5.74
CA ALA A 408 -7.57 9.96 -6.85
C ALA A 408 -8.65 9.04 -7.43
N GLU A 409 -9.45 8.39 -6.58
CA GLU A 409 -10.61 7.60 -7.02
C GLU A 409 -11.63 8.43 -7.80
N SER A 410 -11.83 9.71 -7.49
CA SER A 410 -12.67 10.62 -8.29
C SER A 410 -12.03 11.05 -9.63
N CYS A 411 -10.85 10.52 -9.96
CA CYS A 411 -10.03 10.86 -11.13
C CYS A 411 -9.63 12.34 -11.17
N ALA A 412 -9.42 12.96 -10.01
CA ALA A 412 -8.92 14.33 -9.90
C ALA A 412 -7.44 14.35 -9.52
N SER A 413 -6.61 15.01 -10.34
CA SER A 413 -5.19 15.15 -10.05
C SER A 413 -4.93 16.38 -9.18
N LEU A 414 -4.20 16.19 -8.08
CA LEU A 414 -3.82 17.21 -7.10
C LEU A 414 -2.43 17.74 -7.39
N TYR A 415 -2.33 19.04 -7.60
CA TYR A 415 -1.08 19.79 -7.62
C TYR A 415 -1.01 20.72 -6.42
N ILE A 416 0.15 20.76 -5.78
CA ILE A 416 0.40 21.66 -4.64
C ILE A 416 1.51 22.62 -5.01
N VAL A 417 1.30 23.92 -4.78
CA VAL A 417 2.34 24.96 -4.92
C VAL A 417 2.63 25.55 -3.54
N GLY A 418 3.78 25.18 -2.98
CA GLY A 418 4.31 25.71 -1.73
C GLY A 418 5.03 27.04 -1.96
N ILE A 419 4.68 28.05 -1.19
CA ILE A 419 5.17 29.43 -1.33
C ILE A 419 6.05 29.76 -0.13
N VAL A 420 7.34 29.96 -0.37
CA VAL A 420 8.30 30.37 0.67
C VAL A 420 8.23 31.88 0.84
N THR A 421 7.85 32.36 2.03
CA THR A 421 7.73 33.81 2.31
C THR A 421 8.93 34.43 3.02
N ASN A 422 9.86 33.62 3.53
CA ASN A 422 11.06 34.08 4.24
C ASN A 422 12.34 33.67 3.50
N GLU A 423 13.10 34.65 2.99
CA GLU A 423 14.34 34.44 2.23
C GLU A 423 15.53 33.93 3.07
N LYS A 424 15.41 33.92 4.40
CA LYS A 424 16.50 33.50 5.31
C LYS A 424 16.68 32.00 5.42
N ASP A 425 15.72 31.23 4.91
CA ASP A 425 15.81 29.78 4.90
C ASP A 425 16.44 29.33 3.59
N GLU A 426 17.72 28.95 3.65
CA GLU A 426 18.30 28.07 2.63
C GLU A 426 17.35 26.87 2.43
N HIS A 427 17.32 26.29 1.22
CA HIS A 427 16.50 25.14 0.82
C HIS A 427 16.87 23.87 1.60
N ILE A 428 16.65 23.88 2.92
CA ILE A 428 16.79 22.76 3.82
C ILE A 428 15.76 21.73 3.35
N LEU A 429 16.19 20.48 3.15
CA LEU A 429 15.34 19.32 2.90
C LEU A 429 14.25 19.21 3.99
N ARG A 430 13.10 19.88 3.78
CA ARG A 430 11.99 19.86 4.74
C ARG A 430 11.26 18.54 4.59
N LYS A 431 11.03 17.84 5.71
CA LYS A 431 10.12 16.67 5.76
C LYS A 431 8.76 16.98 5.17
N GLU A 432 8.31 18.23 5.32
CA GLU A 432 7.13 18.77 4.67
C GLU A 432 7.13 18.58 3.15
N ASN A 433 8.25 18.87 2.47
CA ASN A 433 8.30 18.80 1.01
C ASN A 433 8.15 17.36 0.52
N HIS A 434 8.74 16.40 1.25
CA HIS A 434 8.53 14.97 1.00
C HIS A 434 7.07 14.56 1.21
N PHE A 435 6.44 15.07 2.27
CA PHE A 435 5.04 14.82 2.55
C PHE A 435 4.11 15.38 1.46
N LEU A 436 4.26 16.66 1.11
CA LEU A 436 3.47 17.33 0.07
C LEU A 436 3.68 16.67 -1.30
N SER A 437 4.93 16.33 -1.64
CA SER A 437 5.26 15.56 -2.85
C SER A 437 4.54 14.21 -2.87
N GLY A 438 4.62 13.44 -1.78
CA GLY A 438 3.95 12.15 -1.64
C GLY A 438 2.43 12.22 -1.82
N ILE A 439 1.75 13.15 -1.13
CA ILE A 439 0.28 13.25 -1.24
C ILE A 439 -0.19 13.72 -2.62
N THR A 440 0.60 14.53 -3.34
CA THR A 440 0.29 14.87 -4.75
C THR A 440 0.47 13.68 -5.68
N HIS A 441 1.48 12.84 -5.42
CA HIS A 441 1.80 11.68 -6.24
C HIS A 441 0.69 10.61 -6.21
N ILE A 442 -0.01 10.44 -5.08
CA ILE A 442 -1.18 9.56 -4.96
C ILE A 442 -2.19 9.78 -6.10
N THR A 443 -2.36 11.03 -6.54
CA THR A 443 -3.34 11.41 -7.56
C THR A 443 -2.76 11.53 -8.99
N GLY A 444 -1.47 11.20 -9.16
CA GLY A 444 -0.71 11.45 -10.39
C GLY A 444 -0.47 12.93 -10.70
N GLY A 445 -0.51 13.78 -9.67
CA GLY A 445 -0.18 15.21 -9.76
C GLY A 445 1.26 15.48 -9.30
N ARG A 446 1.54 16.71 -8.85
CA ARG A 446 2.91 17.13 -8.49
C ARG A 446 2.96 18.28 -7.48
N TYR A 447 4.01 18.29 -6.66
CA TYR A 447 4.38 19.39 -5.78
C TYR A 447 5.43 20.32 -6.40
N PHE A 448 5.26 21.63 -6.22
CA PHE A 448 6.21 22.67 -6.63
C PHE A 448 6.51 23.59 -5.44
N GLU A 449 7.77 24.02 -5.31
CA GLU A 449 8.17 25.04 -4.34
C GLU A 449 8.64 26.30 -5.07
N ILE A 450 7.97 27.42 -4.82
CA ILE A 450 8.32 28.74 -5.34
C ILE A 450 8.80 29.66 -4.21
N ASN A 451 9.82 30.46 -4.50
CA ASN A 451 10.34 31.51 -3.63
C ASN A 451 9.90 32.93 -4.05
N ASP A 452 9.18 33.04 -5.17
CA ASP A 452 8.63 34.29 -5.68
C ASP A 452 7.18 34.06 -6.12
N ILE A 453 6.25 34.81 -5.53
CA ILE A 453 4.82 34.74 -5.83
C ILE A 453 4.56 35.02 -7.32
N ASN A 454 5.37 35.86 -7.98
CA ASN A 454 5.21 36.17 -9.41
C ASN A 454 5.43 34.94 -10.31
N ARG A 455 6.04 33.86 -9.79
CA ARG A 455 6.17 32.58 -10.51
C ARG A 455 4.94 31.69 -10.40
N LEU A 456 3.99 32.03 -9.53
CA LEU A 456 2.78 31.23 -9.36
C LEU A 456 1.95 31.16 -10.64
N ARG A 457 1.81 32.29 -11.34
CA ARG A 457 1.09 32.34 -12.61
C ARG A 457 1.64 31.35 -13.65
N PRO A 458 2.93 31.44 -14.05
CA PRO A 458 3.46 30.51 -15.04
C PRO A 458 3.39 29.06 -14.58
N VAL A 459 3.60 28.77 -13.28
CA VAL A 459 3.42 27.41 -12.72
C VAL A 459 2.01 26.88 -12.99
N ILE A 460 0.97 27.67 -12.67
CA ILE A 460 -0.43 27.27 -12.86
C ILE A 460 -0.73 27.09 -14.36
N GLU A 461 -0.30 28.02 -15.21
CA GLU A 461 -0.48 27.92 -16.66
C GLU A 461 0.14 26.62 -17.20
N TYR A 462 1.32 26.25 -16.72
CA TYR A 462 2.01 25.01 -17.10
C TYR A 462 1.34 23.75 -16.56
N ILE A 463 0.84 23.76 -15.32
CA ILE A 463 0.06 22.65 -14.75
C ILE A 463 -1.17 22.36 -15.62
N LEU A 464 -1.91 23.41 -16.02
CA LEU A 464 -3.12 23.27 -16.83
C LEU A 464 -2.79 22.75 -18.24
N LYS A 465 -1.75 23.29 -18.86
CA LYS A 465 -1.23 22.89 -20.17
C LYS A 465 -0.76 21.43 -20.22
N GLU A 466 0.12 21.03 -19.29
CA GLU A 466 0.58 19.65 -19.16
C GLU A 466 -0.60 18.70 -18.90
N THR A 467 -1.52 19.08 -18.01
CA THR A 467 -2.67 18.22 -17.69
C THR A 467 -3.58 18.00 -18.89
N ALA A 468 -3.88 19.05 -19.65
CA ALA A 468 -4.64 18.93 -20.90
C ALA A 468 -3.90 18.10 -21.95
N SER A 469 -2.57 18.25 -22.05
CA SER A 469 -1.75 17.46 -22.99
C SER A 469 -1.67 15.98 -22.60
N ILE A 470 -1.55 15.66 -21.31
CA ILE A 470 -1.61 14.29 -20.82
C ILE A 470 -2.97 13.69 -21.18
N GLU A 471 -4.06 14.44 -20.98
CA GLU A 471 -5.40 13.94 -21.27
C GLU A 471 -5.58 13.53 -22.73
N LYS A 472 -5.05 14.32 -23.67
CA LYS A 472 -5.13 14.03 -25.12
C LYS A 472 -4.60 12.64 -25.48
N VAL A 473 -3.63 12.13 -24.72
CA VAL A 473 -2.97 10.84 -24.97
C VAL A 473 -3.51 9.72 -24.08
N MET A 474 -4.41 10.00 -23.13
CA MET A 474 -4.89 9.00 -22.17
C MET A 474 -5.63 7.84 -22.83
N GLY A 475 -6.23 8.02 -24.01
CA GLY A 475 -6.79 6.91 -24.80
C GLY A 475 -5.72 5.90 -25.21
N THR A 476 -4.59 6.39 -25.72
CA THR A 476 -3.43 5.54 -26.08
C THR A 476 -2.79 4.92 -24.85
N VAL A 477 -2.66 5.69 -23.76
CA VAL A 477 -2.16 5.18 -22.46
C VAL A 477 -3.05 4.05 -21.96
N ASN A 478 -4.38 4.22 -22.01
CA ASN A 478 -5.34 3.20 -21.62
C ASN A 478 -5.11 1.91 -22.41
N ASP A 479 -5.00 2.00 -23.74
CA ASP A 479 -4.79 0.81 -24.58
C ASP A 479 -3.49 0.08 -24.25
N ILE A 480 -2.40 0.82 -23.99
CA ILE A 480 -1.09 0.24 -23.65
C ILE A 480 -1.11 -0.37 -22.25
N VAL A 481 -1.51 0.41 -21.23
CA VAL A 481 -1.48 -0.01 -19.83
C VAL A 481 -2.44 -1.17 -19.58
N ILE A 482 -3.68 -1.08 -20.07
CA ILE A 482 -4.65 -2.17 -19.94
C ILE A 482 -4.21 -3.38 -20.76
N GLY A 483 -3.61 -3.17 -21.93
CA GLY A 483 -3.00 -4.22 -22.74
C GLY A 483 -1.94 -5.00 -21.97
N GLU A 484 -0.99 -4.30 -21.33
CA GLU A 484 0.08 -4.91 -20.55
C GLU A 484 -0.44 -5.57 -19.27
N ILE A 485 -1.35 -4.93 -18.54
CA ILE A 485 -2.02 -5.55 -17.38
C ILE A 485 -2.69 -6.86 -17.80
N ASN A 486 -3.39 -6.88 -18.94
CA ASN A 486 -4.03 -8.10 -19.42
C ASN A 486 -3.03 -9.15 -19.90
N ALA A 487 -1.96 -8.74 -20.57
CA ALA A 487 -0.90 -9.65 -21.02
C ALA A 487 -0.19 -10.33 -19.85
N GLN A 488 -0.03 -9.61 -18.74
CA GLN A 488 0.57 -10.09 -17.49
C GLN A 488 -0.46 -10.60 -16.48
N TYR A 489 -1.72 -10.76 -16.89
CA TYR A 489 -2.81 -11.26 -16.05
C TYR A 489 -3.04 -10.51 -14.72
N GLY A 490 -2.77 -9.20 -14.69
CA GLY A 490 -2.91 -8.35 -13.50
C GLY A 490 -1.67 -8.29 -12.61
N ASP A 491 -0.62 -9.07 -12.89
CA ASP A 491 0.61 -9.15 -12.09
C ASP A 491 1.66 -8.14 -12.58
N VAL A 492 1.36 -6.84 -12.43
CA VAL A 492 2.25 -5.77 -12.89
C VAL A 492 2.44 -4.70 -11.82
N ASN A 493 3.69 -4.36 -11.52
CA ASN A 493 4.01 -3.23 -10.66
C ASN A 493 3.96 -1.90 -11.43
N ASN A 494 3.75 -0.79 -10.72
CA ASN A 494 3.61 0.54 -11.35
C ASN A 494 4.86 0.99 -12.10
N VAL A 495 6.05 0.57 -11.65
CA VAL A 495 7.33 0.94 -12.26
C VAL A 495 7.48 0.28 -13.64
N HIS A 496 7.22 -1.02 -13.74
CA HIS A 496 7.21 -1.77 -15.00
C HIS A 496 6.16 -1.21 -15.95
N LEU A 497 4.95 -0.89 -15.46
CA LEU A 497 3.94 -0.23 -16.29
C LEU A 497 4.42 1.11 -16.82
N ALA A 498 5.12 1.90 -16.01
CA ALA A 498 5.65 3.19 -16.43
C ALA A 498 6.78 3.03 -17.46
N GLU A 499 7.69 2.06 -17.29
CA GLU A 499 8.77 1.75 -18.22
C GLU A 499 8.20 1.25 -19.55
N HIS A 500 7.27 0.30 -19.50
CA HIS A 500 6.60 -0.24 -20.67
C HIS A 500 5.81 0.84 -21.42
N LEU A 501 5.06 1.67 -20.69
CA LEU A 501 4.35 2.79 -21.28
C LEU A 501 5.31 3.78 -21.95
N ASN A 502 6.39 4.15 -21.27
CA ASN A 502 7.39 5.06 -21.79
C ASN A 502 7.96 4.53 -23.12
N ASP A 503 8.39 3.27 -23.16
CA ASP A 503 8.92 2.65 -24.37
C ASP A 503 7.90 2.60 -25.52
N GLU A 504 6.64 2.25 -25.22
CA GLU A 504 5.59 2.18 -26.23
C GLU A 504 5.19 3.56 -26.76
N LEU A 505 5.15 4.59 -25.91
CA LEU A 505 4.88 5.97 -26.35
C LEU A 505 6.01 6.50 -27.24
N HIS A 506 7.28 6.20 -26.93
CA HIS A 506 8.42 6.53 -27.79
C HIS A 506 8.33 5.82 -29.14
N LYS A 507 8.05 4.51 -29.16
CA LYS A 507 7.88 3.74 -30.41
C LYS A 507 6.75 4.30 -31.28
N ARG A 508 5.71 4.85 -30.66
CA ARG A 508 4.55 5.47 -31.34
C ARG A 508 4.75 6.96 -31.64
N ASN A 509 5.91 7.54 -31.28
CA ASN A 509 6.23 8.96 -31.46
C ASN A 509 5.14 9.88 -30.85
N VAL A 510 4.60 9.48 -29.69
CA VAL A 510 3.61 10.26 -28.96
C VAL A 510 4.33 11.32 -28.14
N LYS A 511 3.93 12.57 -28.30
CA LYS A 511 4.52 13.71 -27.59
C LYS A 511 3.53 14.34 -26.64
N VAL A 512 4.04 14.87 -25.55
CA VAL A 512 3.26 15.60 -24.55
C VAL A 512 3.96 16.88 -24.14
N GLU A 513 3.16 17.86 -23.72
CA GLU A 513 3.68 19.02 -23.02
C GLU A 513 4.22 18.59 -21.67
N LYS A 514 5.45 18.97 -21.38
CA LYS A 514 6.16 18.64 -20.15
C LYS A 514 6.64 19.88 -19.47
N ILE A 515 6.54 19.87 -18.15
CA ILE A 515 7.18 20.88 -17.32
C ILE A 515 8.68 20.53 -17.22
N LYS A 516 9.53 21.51 -17.51
CA LYS A 516 10.99 21.46 -17.38
C LYS A 516 11.46 22.55 -16.42
N ILE A 517 12.55 22.28 -15.70
CA ILE A 517 13.15 23.21 -14.76
C ILE A 517 14.59 23.48 -15.18
N HIS A 518 15.07 24.73 -15.07
CA HIS A 518 16.45 25.18 -15.31
C HIS A 518 17.06 24.70 -16.64
N GLN A 519 17.24 25.60 -17.61
CA GLN A 519 17.93 25.31 -18.88
C GLN A 519 17.39 24.07 -19.64
N GLY A 520 16.10 23.74 -19.46
CA GLY A 520 15.45 22.64 -20.15
C GLY A 520 15.65 21.24 -19.53
N THR A 521 16.09 21.16 -18.27
CA THR A 521 16.22 19.87 -17.57
C THR A 521 14.83 19.29 -17.26
N PRO A 522 14.58 18.00 -17.54
CA PRO A 522 13.32 17.37 -17.16
C PRO A 522 13.14 17.35 -15.64
N LEU A 523 11.88 17.32 -15.23
CA LEU A 523 11.52 17.11 -13.85
C LEU A 523 12.09 15.78 -13.34
N LYS A 524 12.66 15.80 -12.12
CA LYS A 524 13.17 14.57 -11.52
C LYS A 524 12.01 13.66 -11.10
N PRO A 525 12.20 12.33 -11.09
CA PRO A 525 11.27 11.44 -10.41
C PRO A 525 11.10 11.82 -8.95
N ILE A 526 9.94 11.47 -8.39
CA ILE A 526 9.68 11.58 -6.95
C ILE A 526 10.73 10.81 -6.13
N SER A 527 11.11 11.28 -4.93
CA SER A 527 12.07 10.53 -4.11
C SER A 527 11.44 9.31 -3.43
N LYS A 528 12.29 8.41 -2.96
CA LYS A 528 11.88 7.25 -2.15
C LYS A 528 11.15 7.64 -0.86
N LEU A 529 11.49 8.79 -0.27
CA LEU A 529 10.83 9.31 0.93
C LEU A 529 9.39 9.70 0.62
N SER A 530 9.20 10.42 -0.48
CA SER A 530 7.89 10.86 -0.95
C SER A 530 7.05 9.68 -1.50
N GLU A 531 7.67 8.68 -2.14
CA GLU A 531 7.02 7.41 -2.50
C GLU A 531 6.51 6.67 -1.25
N ARG A 532 7.28 6.64 -0.16
CA ARG A 532 6.82 6.02 1.10
C ARG A 532 5.59 6.71 1.67
N VAL A 533 5.49 8.03 1.54
CA VAL A 533 4.29 8.79 1.93
C VAL A 533 3.12 8.40 1.05
N ALA A 534 3.33 8.25 -0.26
CA ALA A 534 2.27 7.83 -1.19
C ALA A 534 1.76 6.40 -0.94
N TRP A 535 2.56 5.55 -0.29
CA TRP A 535 2.18 4.20 0.14
C TRP A 535 1.72 4.12 1.60
N ALA A 536 1.66 5.25 2.31
CA ALA A 536 1.23 5.24 3.70
C ALA A 536 -0.28 5.00 3.82
N ASN A 537 -0.69 4.30 4.87
CA ASN A 537 -2.12 4.07 5.13
C ASN A 537 -2.85 5.33 5.64
N ASP A 538 -2.12 6.17 6.38
CA ASP A 538 -2.59 7.43 6.95
C ASP A 538 -1.41 8.37 7.26
N LEU A 539 -1.74 9.55 7.77
CA LEU A 539 -0.76 10.55 8.15
C LEU A 539 0.19 10.06 9.25
N ASP A 540 -0.28 9.27 10.22
CA ASP A 540 0.59 8.77 11.29
C ASP A 540 1.64 7.80 10.73
N ASP A 541 1.24 6.88 9.85
CA ASP A 541 2.16 6.01 9.12
C ASP A 541 3.14 6.79 8.22
N ALA A 542 2.67 7.85 7.53
CA ALA A 542 3.53 8.72 6.73
C ALA A 542 4.58 9.44 7.59
N ILE A 543 4.17 9.93 8.77
CA ILE A 543 5.05 10.59 9.74
C ILE A 543 6.09 9.60 10.26
N GLU A 544 5.68 8.39 10.62
CA GLU A 544 6.59 7.35 11.09
C GLU A 544 7.59 6.94 10.01
N GLY A 545 7.11 6.72 8.77
CA GLY A 545 7.96 6.40 7.62
C GLY A 545 9.06 7.45 7.38
N LEU A 546 8.70 8.74 7.43
CA LEU A 546 9.65 9.85 7.27
C LEU A 546 10.55 10.10 8.50
N LYS A 547 10.19 9.57 9.68
CA LYS A 547 11.07 9.60 10.88
C LYS A 547 12.10 8.47 10.83
N ASN A 548 11.70 7.29 10.37
CA ASN A 548 12.53 6.08 10.40
C ASN A 548 13.56 6.03 9.26
N MET A 549 13.30 6.71 8.13
CA MET A 549 14.29 6.84 7.08
C MET A 549 15.30 7.94 7.41
N ARG A 550 16.58 7.57 7.49
CA ARG A 550 17.66 8.55 7.58
C ARG A 550 17.66 9.35 6.28
N ILE A 551 17.43 10.66 6.36
CA ILE A 551 17.75 11.59 5.28
C ILE A 551 19.27 11.52 5.12
N THR A 552 19.75 10.66 4.22
CA THR A 552 21.16 10.66 3.86
C THR A 552 21.43 12.01 3.20
N HIS A 553 22.36 12.80 3.76
CA HIS A 553 22.79 14.09 3.21
C HIS A 553 23.31 14.04 1.75
N ASN A 554 23.36 12.85 1.15
CA ASN A 554 23.73 12.60 -0.25
C ASN A 554 22.53 12.38 -1.18
N GLU A 555 21.29 12.39 -0.70
CA GLU A 555 20.14 12.44 -1.62
C GLU A 555 20.07 13.85 -2.23
N PRO A 556 20.13 13.98 -3.56
CA PRO A 556 20.11 15.28 -4.21
C PRO A 556 18.78 15.97 -3.84
N ALA A 557 18.88 17.22 -3.34
CA ALA A 557 17.73 18.03 -2.93
C ALA A 557 16.54 17.85 -3.90
N GLU A 558 15.48 17.22 -3.39
CA GLU A 558 14.20 17.00 -4.09
C GLU A 558 13.45 18.32 -4.29
N VAL A 559 13.82 19.33 -3.51
CA VAL A 559 13.25 20.67 -3.53
C VAL A 559 13.85 21.43 -4.70
N GLN A 560 13.19 21.34 -5.86
CA GLN A 560 13.53 22.17 -7.00
C GLN A 560 13.00 23.57 -6.74
N ALA A 561 13.80 24.37 -6.03
CA ALA A 561 13.66 25.82 -5.98
C ALA A 561 13.45 26.32 -7.41
N THR A 562 12.23 26.68 -7.76
CA THR A 562 11.90 26.93 -9.17
C THR A 562 12.37 28.31 -9.56
N GLN A 563 13.64 28.42 -9.96
CA GLN A 563 14.20 29.67 -10.49
C GLN A 563 13.80 29.91 -11.95
N GLU A 564 13.71 28.86 -12.77
CA GLU A 564 13.16 28.93 -14.13
C GLU A 564 12.36 27.67 -14.46
N ILE A 565 11.11 27.84 -14.88
CA ILE A 565 10.24 26.77 -15.39
C ILE A 565 9.94 27.06 -16.86
N GLN A 566 9.99 26.02 -17.69
CA GLN A 566 9.61 26.07 -19.09
C GLN A 566 8.68 24.90 -19.41
N VAL A 567 7.90 25.03 -20.48
CA VAL A 567 7.18 23.90 -21.06
C VAL A 567 7.76 23.58 -22.43
N SER A 568 7.98 22.31 -22.69
CA SER A 568 8.37 21.80 -24.01
C SER A 568 7.45 20.69 -24.47
N HIS A 569 7.38 20.49 -25.78
CA HIS A 569 6.56 19.46 -26.40
C HIS A 569 7.45 18.34 -26.93
N ASP A 570 7.66 17.30 -26.12
CA ASP A 570 8.68 16.27 -26.32
C ASP A 570 8.17 14.84 -26.01
N ASP A 571 9.02 13.87 -26.35
CA ASP A 571 9.10 12.50 -25.82
C ASP A 571 8.61 12.36 -24.38
N PRO A 572 7.52 11.69 -23.93
CA PRO A 572 7.24 11.51 -22.49
C PRO A 572 8.46 10.89 -21.80
N ASP A 573 8.73 11.25 -20.54
CA ASP A 573 9.82 10.64 -19.77
C ASP A 573 9.22 9.68 -18.75
N MET A 574 10.09 9.02 -18.01
CA MET A 574 9.69 8.08 -16.96
C MET A 574 8.77 8.70 -15.92
N GLU A 575 8.97 9.97 -15.59
CA GLU A 575 8.19 10.65 -14.57
C GLU A 575 6.78 10.99 -15.08
N VAL A 576 6.66 11.51 -16.30
CA VAL A 576 5.38 11.75 -16.94
C VAL A 576 4.63 10.43 -17.19
N SER A 577 5.33 9.39 -17.61
CA SER A 577 4.75 8.05 -17.84
C SER A 577 4.25 7.43 -16.54
N SER A 578 5.00 7.56 -15.45
CA SER A 578 4.57 7.10 -14.11
C SER A 578 3.25 7.76 -13.67
N ARG A 579 3.15 9.09 -13.83
CA ARG A 579 1.92 9.83 -13.53
C ARG A 579 0.73 9.42 -14.41
N MET A 580 0.97 9.15 -15.69
CA MET A 580 -0.06 8.63 -16.61
C MET A 580 -0.59 7.27 -16.16
N VAL A 581 0.30 6.35 -15.74
CA VAL A 581 -0.08 5.05 -15.19
C VAL A 581 -0.95 5.22 -13.95
N ILE A 582 -0.54 6.04 -12.98
CA ILE A 582 -1.31 6.29 -11.75
C ILE A 582 -2.72 6.77 -12.09
N ARG A 583 -2.84 7.79 -12.96
CA ARG A 583 -4.15 8.31 -13.41
C ARG A 583 -4.99 7.22 -14.07
N GLN A 584 -4.39 6.38 -14.89
CA GLN A 584 -5.10 5.31 -15.59
C GLN A 584 -5.60 4.21 -14.65
N LEU A 585 -4.80 3.82 -13.65
CA LEU A 585 -5.19 2.83 -12.65
C LEU A 585 -6.39 3.31 -11.84
N HIS A 586 -6.37 4.57 -11.39
CA HIS A 586 -7.49 5.15 -10.65
C HIS A 586 -8.77 5.27 -11.50
N ARG A 587 -8.67 5.63 -12.78
CA ARG A 587 -9.82 5.62 -13.71
C ARG A 587 -10.45 4.25 -13.87
N SER A 588 -9.60 3.22 -13.94
CA SER A 588 -10.04 1.84 -14.08
C SER A 588 -10.81 1.41 -12.82
N ALA A 589 -10.32 1.76 -11.62
CA ALA A 589 -11.02 1.52 -10.36
C ALA A 589 -12.34 2.31 -10.25
N TYR A 590 -12.35 3.59 -10.65
CA TYR A 590 -13.55 4.44 -10.62
C TYR A 590 -14.68 3.91 -11.50
N SER A 591 -14.34 3.45 -12.72
CA SER A 591 -15.31 2.88 -13.65
C SER A 591 -16.01 1.65 -13.03
N MET A 592 -15.25 0.77 -12.37
CA MET A 592 -15.82 -0.40 -11.67
C MET A 592 -16.81 -0.01 -10.57
N ASN A 593 -16.43 0.93 -9.70
CA ASN A 593 -17.29 1.36 -8.58
C ASN A 593 -18.61 1.97 -9.07
N LYS A 594 -18.59 2.77 -10.14
CA LYS A 594 -19.82 3.32 -10.74
C LYS A 594 -20.68 2.27 -11.44
N SER A 595 -20.07 1.28 -12.08
CA SER A 595 -20.83 0.17 -12.68
C SER A 595 -21.56 -0.66 -11.62
N ILE A 596 -20.94 -0.89 -10.46
CA ILE A 596 -21.59 -1.59 -9.33
C ILE A 596 -22.74 -0.77 -8.75
N GLN A 597 -22.56 0.55 -8.59
CA GLN A 597 -23.62 1.45 -8.09
C GLN A 597 -24.82 1.62 -9.04
N LYS A 598 -24.68 1.35 -10.34
CA LYS A 598 -25.81 1.37 -11.30
C LYS A 598 -26.59 0.05 -11.34
N VAL A 599 -26.05 -1.03 -10.77
CA VAL A 599 -26.66 -2.37 -10.78
C VAL A 599 -27.44 -2.65 -9.47
N ASN A 600 -27.21 -1.84 -8.43
CA ASN A 600 -28.04 -1.76 -7.23
C ASN A 600 -29.01 -0.57 -7.32
#